data_AF-A0A8S9W3Q9-F1
#
_entry.id   AF-A0A8S9W3Q9-F1
#
_cell.length_a   1.000
_cell.length_b   1.000
_cell.length_c   1.000
_cell.angle_alpha   90.00
_cell.angle_beta   90.00
_cell.angle_gamma   90.00
#
_symmetry.space_group_name_H-M   'P 1'
#
loop_
_entity.id
_entity.type
_entity.pdbx_description
1 polymer ?
#
loop_
_entity_poly.entity_id
_entity_poly.type
_entity_poly.pdbx_seq_one_letter_code
_entity_poly.pdbx_strand_id
1 'polypeptide(L)' 'MILELYRKGYQTPEIARMANHTEQACDRYIKAYKKVEKLNRTMKSEEIAQILGMGKSLVEEYIRILNEEGD' A
#
# COMPACT_ATOMS: atom_id res chain seq x y z
N MET A 1 -7.93 2.65 5.48
CA MET A 1 -7.51 3.02 6.85
C MET A 1 -6.00 2.97 7.09
N ILE A 2 -5.32 1.81 6.99
CA ILE A 2 -3.85 1.71 7.28
C ILE A 2 -3.03 2.64 6.38
N LEU A 3 -3.27 2.61 5.06
CA LEU A 3 -2.54 3.43 4.10
C LEU A 3 -2.83 4.93 4.25
N GLU A 4 -4.07 5.30 4.59
CA GLU A 4 -4.44 6.70 4.83
C GLU A 4 -3.72 7.27 6.06
N LEU A 5 -3.62 6.49 7.14
CA LEU A 5 -2.86 6.89 8.33
C LEU A 5 -1.36 6.95 8.03
N TYR A 6 -0.83 5.98 7.28
CA TYR A 6 0.54 6.04 6.81
C TYR A 6 0.83 7.31 6.01
N ARG A 7 -0.08 7.72 5.10
CA ARG A 7 0.05 8.96 4.31
C ARG A 7 -0.02 10.22 5.16
N LYS A 8 -0.79 10.21 6.25
CA LYS A 8 -0.83 11.30 7.24
C LYS A 8 0.47 11.42 8.08
N GLY A 9 1.44 10.53 7.87
CA GLY A 9 2.73 10.54 8.56
C GLY A 9 2.77 9.74 9.86
N TYR A 10 1.70 9.00 10.20
CA TYR A 10 1.70 8.17 11.39
C TYR A 10 2.66 6.99 11.26
N GLN A 11 3.26 6.59 12.38
CA GLN A 11 4.18 5.45 12.41
C GLN A 11 3.42 4.12 12.50
N THR A 12 3.99 3.04 12.00
CA THR A 12 3.43 1.66 12.07
C THR A 12 2.82 1.29 13.44
N PRO A 13 3.48 1.53 14.60
CA PRO A 13 2.88 1.25 15.91
C PRO A 13 1.61 2.08 16.20
N GLU A 14 1.58 3.34 15.77
CA GLU A 14 0.41 4.19 15.94
C GLU A 14 -0.74 3.73 15.05
N ILE A 15 -0.43 3.38 13.79
CA ILE A 15 -1.40 2.84 12.84
C ILE A 15 -1.98 1.52 13.35
N ALA A 16 -1.14 0.63 13.90
CA ALA A 16 -1.58 -0.63 14.49
C ALA A 16 -2.60 -0.40 15.61
N ARG A 17 -2.33 0.55 16.52
CA ARG A 17 -3.25 0.94 17.60
C ARG A 17 -4.55 1.54 17.06
N MET A 18 -4.46 2.50 16.14
CA MET A 18 -5.63 3.19 15.58
C MET A 18 -6.52 2.27 14.73
N ALA A 19 -5.89 1.36 13.97
CA ALA A 19 -6.59 0.46 13.07
C ALA A 19 -6.97 -0.88 13.73
N ASN A 20 -6.69 -1.05 15.03
CA ASN A 20 -6.90 -2.30 15.78
C ASN A 20 -6.29 -3.53 15.07
N HIS A 21 -5.10 -3.35 14.52
CA HIS A 21 -4.32 -4.37 13.80
C HIS A 21 -3.00 -4.62 14.50
N THR A 22 -2.35 -5.73 14.19
CA THR A 22 -0.97 -5.97 14.63
C THR A 22 0.01 -5.12 13.83
N GLU A 23 1.12 -4.74 14.45
CA GLU A 23 2.20 -4.01 13.78
C GLU A 23 2.74 -4.78 12.56
N GLN A 24 2.82 -6.11 12.66
CA GLN A 24 3.20 -6.95 11.52
C GLN A 24 2.21 -6.86 10.35
N ALA A 25 0.91 -6.79 10.61
CA ALA A 25 -0.08 -6.62 9.55
C ALA A 25 0.10 -5.24 8.90
N CYS A 26 0.21 -4.17 9.69
CA CYS A 26 0.44 -2.82 9.19
C CYS A 26 1.73 -2.73 8.36
N ASP A 27 2.83 -3.29 8.84
CA ASP A 27 4.11 -3.33 8.12
C ASP A 27 3.99 -4.05 6.77
N ARG A 28 3.27 -5.17 6.70
CA ARG A 28 3.01 -5.88 5.43
C ARG A 28 2.27 -4.99 4.43
N TYR A 29 1.20 -4.32 4.86
CA TYR A 29 0.43 -3.41 4.00
C TYR A 29 1.27 -2.22 3.53
N ILE A 30 2.02 -1.58 4.42
CA ILE A 30 2.88 -0.43 4.09
C ILE A 30 4.01 -0.85 3.13
N LYS A 31 4.65 -2.00 3.37
CA LYS A 31 5.70 -2.53 2.49
C LYS A 31 5.16 -2.86 1.11
N ALA A 32 3.98 -3.47 1.03
CA ALA A 32 3.32 -3.77 -0.23
C ALA A 32 3.04 -2.50 -1.03
N TYR A 33 2.45 -1.49 -0.38
CA TYR A 33 2.17 -0.20 -0.99
C TYR A 33 3.43 0.48 -1.54
N LYS A 34 4.52 0.55 -0.76
CA LYS A 34 5.81 1.09 -1.22
C LYS A 34 6.40 0.33 -2.40
N LYS A 35 6.23 -0.99 -2.44
CA LYS A 35 6.68 -1.80 -3.58
C LYS A 35 5.86 -1.48 -4.82
N VAL A 36 4.54 -1.36 -4.69
CA VAL A 36 3.64 -1.00 -5.80
C VAL A 36 3.99 0.38 -6.35
N GLU A 37 4.20 1.37 -5.48
CA GLU A 37 4.63 2.72 -5.88
C GLU A 37 5.89 2.70 -6.76
N LYS A 38 6.91 1.93 -6.35
CA LYS A 38 8.16 1.81 -7.10
C LYS A 38 7.97 1.07 -8.43
N LEU A 39 7.24 -0.06 -8.41
CA LEU A 39 7.08 -0.91 -9.57
C LEU A 39 6.13 -0.31 -10.62
N ASN A 40 5.10 0.44 -10.20
CA ASN A 40 4.15 1.10 -11.10
C ASN A 40 4.80 2.13 -12.03
N ARG A 41 6.01 2.60 -11.70
CA ARG A 41 6.80 3.49 -12.58
C ARG A 41 7.34 2.77 -13.83
N THR A 42 7.44 1.44 -13.80
CA THR A 42 8.08 0.64 -14.86
C THR A 42 7.23 -0.54 -15.34
N MET A 43 6.22 -0.96 -14.57
CA MET A 43 5.45 -2.17 -14.78
C MET A 43 3.94 -1.89 -14.69
N LYS A 44 3.14 -2.74 -15.35
CA LYS A 44 1.68 -2.69 -15.27
C LYS A 44 1.18 -3.37 -13.98
N SER A 45 -0.04 -3.02 -13.55
CA SER A 45 -0.68 -3.57 -12.36
C SER A 45 -0.71 -5.10 -12.31
N GLU A 46 -0.86 -5.75 -13.46
CA GLU A 46 -0.88 -7.22 -13.58
C GLU A 46 0.46 -7.88 -13.24
N GLU A 47 1.57 -7.34 -13.76
CA GLU A 47 2.92 -7.82 -13.45
C GLU A 47 3.24 -7.64 -11.97
N ILE A 48 2.85 -6.49 -11.41
CA ILE A 48 3.04 -6.17 -10.00
C ILE A 48 2.25 -7.14 -9.12
N ALA A 49 1.01 -7.48 -9.50
CA ALA A 49 0.18 -8.44 -8.80
C ALA A 49 0.84 -9.83 -8.76
N GLN A 50 1.43 -10.27 -9.87
CA GLN A 50 2.19 -11.52 -9.92
C GLN A 50 3.45 -11.48 -9.04
N ILE A 51 4.27 -10.42 -9.14
CA ILE A 51 5.51 -10.28 -8.37
C ILE A 51 5.25 -10.25 -6.86
N LEU A 52 4.17 -9.59 -6.44
CA LEU A 52 3.84 -9.43 -5.03
C LEU A 52 2.94 -10.54 -4.48
N GLY A 53 2.47 -11.45 -5.33
CA GLY A 53 1.51 -12.50 -4.93
C GLY A 53 0.19 -11.90 -4.44
N MET A 54 -0.24 -10.80 -5.02
CA MET A 54 -1.43 -10.04 -4.63
C MET A 54 -2.54 -10.15 -5.67
N GLY A 55 -3.78 -9.93 -5.24
CA GLY A 55 -4.89 -9.77 -6.17
C GLY A 55 -4.70 -8.52 -7.04
N LYS A 56 -4.94 -8.63 -8.34
CA LYS A 56 -4.84 -7.52 -9.28
C LYS A 56 -5.65 -6.29 -8.84
N SER A 57 -6.89 -6.50 -8.40
CA SER A 57 -7.75 -5.42 -7.90
C SER A 57 -7.15 -4.66 -6.70
N LEU A 58 -6.40 -5.35 -5.82
CA LEU A 58 -5.73 -4.70 -4.69
C LEU A 58 -4.58 -3.80 -5.17
N VAL A 59 -3.83 -4.27 -6.15
CA VAL A 59 -2.75 -3.48 -6.77
C VAL A 59 -3.32 -2.27 -7.51
N GLU A 60 -4.41 -2.44 -8.24
CA GLU A 60 -5.10 -1.35 -8.93
C GLU A 60 -5.63 -0.30 -7.96
N GLU A 61 -6.19 -0.72 -6.81
CA GLU A 61 -6.59 0.20 -5.75
C GLU A 61 -5.39 1.00 -5.22
N TYR A 62 -4.24 0.35 -4.97
CA TYR A 62 -3.04 1.06 -4.52
C TYR A 62 -2.54 2.07 -5.56
N ILE A 63 -2.57 1.71 -6.85
CA ILE A 63 -2.20 2.61 -7.95
C ILE A 63 -3.17 3.78 -8.05
N ARG A 64 -4.48 3.53 -7.88
CA ARG A 64 -5.49 4.58 -7.86
C ARG A 64 -5.24 5.58 -6.75
N ILE A 65 -5.03 5.09 -5.52
CA ILE A 65 -4.69 5.90 -4.35
C ILE A 65 -3.44 6.76 -4.64
N LEU A 66 -2.41 6.18 -5.26
CA LEU A 66 -1.18 6.90 -5.64
C LEU A 66 -1.43 8.00 -6.69
N ASN A 67 -2.28 7.74 -7.68
CA ASN A 67 -2.59 8.72 -8.75
C ASN A 67 -3.51 9.85 -8.27
N GLU A 68 -4.39 9.61 -7.30
CA GLU A 68 -5.23 10.66 -6.68
C GLU A 68 -4.41 11.72 -5.90
N GLU A 69 -3.11 11.49 -5.67
CA GLU A 69 -2.21 12.45 -5.02
C GLU A 69 -1.48 13.39 -6.01
N GLY A 70 -1.68 13.21 -7.31
CA GLY A 70 -0.95 13.92 -8.37
C GLY A 70 -1.69 15.04 -9.10
N ASP A 71 -2.92 15.37 -8.70
CA ASP A 71 -3.75 16.43 -9.32
C ASP A 71 -3.85 17.68 -8.42
#